data_AF-A0A9P1CA83-F1
#
_entry.id   AF-A0A9P1CA83-F1
#
_cell.length_a   1.000
_cell.length_b   1.000
_cell.length_c   1.000
_cell.angle_alpha   90.00
_cell.angle_beta   90.00
_cell.angle_gamma   90.00
#
_symmetry.space_group_name_H-M   'P 1'
#
loop_
_entity.id
_entity.type
_entity.pdbx_description
1 polymer ?
#
loop_
_entity_poly.entity_id
_entity_poly.type
_entity_poly.pdbx_seq_one_letter_code
_entity_poly.pdbx_strand_id
1 'polypeptide(L)'
;MALKTRRAHLVLLVPLMLTLSWTYNFLSSGSMDTTSTRCRRREMLAGAVLPALVPEASNAQVPDWQGAYEDPDHPGCKREVRVEGMKVTIEAAEGKPGCGNGEKERPWSVSGKLSLAAYNDA
;
A
#
# COMPACT_ATOMS: atom_id res chain seq x y z
N MET A 1 21.80 -5.42 -65.28
CA MET A 1 22.61 -4.72 -64.25
C MET A 1 22.77 -5.67 -63.07
N ALA A 2 24.01 -5.91 -62.66
CA ALA A 2 24.42 -6.99 -61.76
C ALA A 2 24.41 -6.58 -60.27
N LEU A 3 24.34 -7.61 -59.41
CA LEU A 3 24.23 -7.64 -57.94
C LEU A 3 25.23 -6.77 -57.16
N LYS A 4 24.81 -6.26 -55.98
CA LYS A 4 25.65 -6.27 -54.77
C LYS A 4 24.86 -6.22 -53.46
N THR A 5 24.75 -7.37 -52.83
CA THR A 5 24.42 -7.62 -51.42
C THR A 5 25.59 -7.22 -50.51
N ARG A 6 25.35 -6.49 -49.41
CA ARG A 6 26.18 -6.51 -48.17
C ARG A 6 25.27 -6.21 -46.95
N ARG A 7 24.98 -7.24 -46.14
CA ARG A 7 25.58 -7.55 -44.81
C ARG A 7 25.10 -6.56 -43.72
N ALA A 8 24.13 -6.92 -42.89
CA ALA A 8 24.18 -7.88 -41.78
C ALA A 8 24.82 -7.28 -40.50
N HIS A 9 24.01 -7.25 -39.44
CA HIS A 9 24.33 -7.25 -38.01
C HIS A 9 25.24 -6.14 -37.47
N LEU A 10 24.63 -5.06 -36.98
CA LEU A 10 25.26 -4.14 -36.05
C LEU A 10 24.36 -3.98 -34.81
N VAL A 11 24.76 -4.69 -33.75
CA VAL A 11 24.64 -4.28 -32.33
C VAL A 11 23.25 -4.40 -31.69
N LEU A 12 22.87 -5.66 -31.40
CA LEU A 12 22.08 -6.07 -30.25
C LEU A 12 22.98 -6.09 -29.00
N LEU A 13 23.18 -4.98 -28.28
CA LEU A 13 23.87 -4.97 -26.96
C LEU A 13 23.53 -3.71 -26.13
N VAL A 14 22.29 -3.54 -25.67
CA VAL A 14 21.93 -2.48 -24.68
C VAL A 14 21.03 -2.90 -23.49
N PRO A 15 20.58 -4.16 -23.25
CA PRO A 15 19.78 -4.43 -22.06
C PRO A 15 20.59 -5.19 -20.98
N LEU A 16 21.43 -4.52 -20.17
CA LEU A 16 22.01 -5.16 -18.96
C LEU A 16 22.61 -4.24 -17.88
N MET A 17 22.12 -3.00 -17.67
CA MET A 17 22.68 -2.13 -16.61
C MET A 17 21.62 -1.22 -15.99
N LEU A 18 20.56 -1.75 -15.35
CA LEU A 18 19.65 -0.93 -14.51
C LEU A 18 18.84 -1.71 -13.45
N THR A 19 19.23 -2.94 -13.07
CA THR A 19 18.48 -3.78 -12.11
C THR A 19 19.13 -3.95 -10.73
N LEU A 20 20.03 -3.05 -10.29
CA LEU A 20 20.80 -3.27 -9.04
C LEU A 20 20.82 -2.11 -8.03
N SER A 21 19.91 -1.13 -8.11
CA SER A 21 19.97 0.05 -7.23
C SER A 21 18.76 0.25 -6.29
N TRP A 22 18.04 -0.82 -5.94
CA TRP A 22 16.88 -0.77 -5.03
C TRP A 22 16.99 -1.75 -3.85
N THR A 23 18.12 -1.72 -3.13
CA THR A 23 18.28 -2.45 -1.86
C THR A 23 19.10 -1.65 -0.84
N TYR A 24 18.75 -0.39 -0.57
CA TYR A 24 19.32 0.34 0.57
C TYR A 24 18.31 1.32 1.14
N ASN A 25 17.41 0.83 1.99
CA ASN A 25 16.84 1.57 3.11
C ASN A 25 16.37 0.55 4.15
N PHE A 26 17.33 -0.21 4.66
CA PHE A 26 17.19 -1.02 5.85
C PHE A 26 17.99 -0.32 6.95
N LEU A 27 17.40 -0.23 8.14
CA LEU A 27 18.04 0.08 9.41
C LEU A 27 18.29 1.56 9.74
N SER A 28 17.31 2.19 10.40
CA SER A 28 17.62 3.16 11.46
C SER A 28 16.76 2.89 12.68
N SER A 29 17.26 1.98 13.52
CA SER A 29 16.86 1.83 14.91
C SER A 29 17.33 3.06 15.70
N GLY A 30 16.38 3.84 16.20
CA GLY A 30 16.63 4.87 17.21
C GLY A 30 15.94 4.47 18.52
N SER A 31 16.57 3.57 19.28
CA SER A 31 16.23 3.32 20.68
C SER A 31 16.75 4.51 21.49
N MET A 32 15.86 5.22 22.16
CA MET A 32 16.24 6.24 23.14
C MET A 32 15.74 5.78 24.51
N ASP A 33 16.49 4.84 25.07
CA ASP A 33 16.41 4.49 26.48
C ASP A 33 17.33 5.42 27.26
N THR A 34 16.75 6.36 28.01
CA THR A 34 17.44 6.98 29.16
C THR A 34 16.72 6.57 30.44
N THR A 35 17.27 5.55 31.06
CA THR A 35 16.96 5.14 32.42
C THR A 35 17.43 6.21 33.42
N SER A 36 16.65 6.34 34.50
CA SER A 36 17.12 6.65 35.86
C SER A 36 17.43 8.10 36.23
N THR A 37 16.39 8.79 36.72
CA THR A 37 16.54 9.59 37.94
C THR A 37 15.67 8.98 39.04
N ARG A 38 16.30 8.18 39.88
CA ARG A 38 15.74 7.61 41.10
C ARG A 38 15.73 8.69 42.17
N CYS A 39 14.58 9.06 42.74
CA CYS A 39 14.51 9.27 44.19
C CYS A 39 13.09 9.14 44.75
N ARG A 40 12.97 8.24 45.72
CA ARG A 40 11.80 7.87 46.52
C ARG A 40 11.03 9.07 47.09
N ARG A 41 9.70 9.00 47.02
CA ARG A 41 8.87 9.21 48.21
C ARG A 41 7.86 8.06 48.31
N ARG A 42 7.95 7.31 49.41
CA ARG A 42 7.01 6.26 49.80
C ARG A 42 5.67 6.93 50.12
N GLU A 43 4.61 6.51 49.46
CA GLU A 43 3.24 6.59 49.98
C GLU A 43 2.63 5.21 49.71
N MET A 44 2.61 4.39 50.76
CA MET A 44 2.00 3.06 50.75
C MET A 44 0.51 3.26 51.05
N LEU A 45 -0.32 3.19 50.03
CA LEU A 45 -1.77 3.00 50.19
C LEU A 45 -2.16 1.76 49.38
N ALA A 46 -2.65 0.76 50.11
CA ALA A 46 -3.09 -0.52 49.60
C ALA A 46 -4.28 -0.33 48.64
N GLY A 47 -4.00 -0.38 47.34
CA GLY A 47 -5.01 -0.44 46.28
C GLY A 47 -5.27 -1.90 45.93
N ALA A 48 -6.52 -2.35 46.07
CA ALA A 48 -6.96 -3.66 45.61
C ALA A 48 -6.68 -3.79 44.10
N VAL A 49 -5.85 -4.77 43.73
CA VAL A 49 -5.53 -5.07 42.33
C VAL A 49 -6.74 -5.79 41.72
N LEU A 50 -7.62 -5.03 41.08
CA LEU A 50 -8.59 -5.60 40.16
C LEU A 50 -7.83 -6.09 38.92
N PRO A 51 -8.06 -7.32 38.43
CA PRO A 51 -7.55 -7.72 37.13
C PRO A 51 -8.20 -6.83 36.07
N ALA A 52 -7.41 -5.95 35.46
CA ALA A 52 -7.82 -5.17 34.31
C ALA A 52 -8.13 -6.14 33.17
N LEU A 53 -9.39 -6.19 32.75
CA LEU A 53 -9.80 -6.79 31.48
C LEU A 53 -9.09 -5.98 30.39
N VAL A 54 -7.96 -6.48 29.91
CA VAL A 54 -7.30 -5.91 28.74
C VAL A 54 -8.20 -6.25 27.56
N PRO A 55 -8.81 -5.26 26.86
CA PRO A 55 -9.51 -5.57 25.63
C PRO A 55 -8.48 -6.17 24.68
N GLU A 56 -8.69 -7.43 24.29
CA GLU A 56 -7.93 -8.05 23.22
C GLU A 56 -8.04 -7.14 22.01
N ALA A 57 -6.91 -6.53 21.65
CA ALA A 57 -6.79 -5.82 20.39
C ALA A 57 -7.01 -6.88 19.31
N SER A 58 -8.24 -6.96 18.79
CA SER A 58 -8.52 -7.79 17.64
C SER A 58 -7.57 -7.32 16.55
N ASN A 59 -6.65 -8.19 16.16
CA ASN A 59 -5.74 -7.92 15.07
C ASN A 59 -6.61 -7.78 13.82
N ALA A 60 -7.00 -6.55 13.49
CA ALA A 60 -7.88 -6.25 12.39
C ALA A 60 -7.11 -6.63 11.14
N GLN A 61 -7.38 -7.83 10.62
CA GLN A 61 -6.74 -8.29 9.41
C GLN A 61 -7.19 -7.37 8.28
N VAL A 62 -6.23 -6.63 7.74
CA VAL A 62 -6.40 -5.89 6.50
C VAL A 62 -6.51 -6.94 5.39
N PRO A 63 -7.58 -6.93 4.57
CA PRO A 63 -7.70 -7.89 3.50
C PRO A 63 -6.57 -7.74 2.48
N ASP A 64 -6.02 -8.84 1.97
CA ASP A 64 -4.90 -8.83 1.02
C ASP A 64 -5.21 -8.14 -0.31
N TRP A 65 -6.50 -8.01 -0.64
CA TRP A 65 -6.99 -7.32 -1.83
C TRP A 65 -7.14 -5.81 -1.65
N GLN A 66 -6.91 -5.28 -0.44
CA GLN A 66 -6.88 -3.84 -0.21
C GLN A 66 -5.65 -3.23 -0.88
N GLY A 67 -5.82 -2.02 -1.44
CA GLY A 67 -4.70 -1.22 -1.94
C GLY A 67 -4.95 -0.68 -3.34
N ALA A 68 -3.88 -0.16 -3.93
CA ALA A 68 -3.88 0.31 -5.31
C ALA A 68 -3.76 -0.88 -6.27
N TYR A 69 -4.43 -0.80 -7.40
CA TYR A 69 -4.34 -1.78 -8.48
C TYR A 69 -4.30 -1.09 -9.85
N GLU A 70 -3.78 -1.79 -10.86
CA GLU A 70 -3.78 -1.31 -12.24
C GLU A 70 -4.99 -1.91 -12.97
N ASP A 71 -5.82 -1.06 -13.57
CA ASP A 71 -6.91 -1.49 -14.46
C ASP A 71 -6.40 -1.50 -15.91
N PRO A 72 -6.34 -2.65 -16.60
CA PRO A 72 -5.90 -2.74 -17.99
C PRO A 72 -6.69 -1.86 -18.96
N ASP A 73 -7.96 -1.59 -18.67
CA ASP A 73 -8.82 -0.74 -19.49
C ASP A 73 -8.59 0.76 -19.21
N HIS A 74 -7.92 1.08 -18.10
CA HIS A 74 -7.65 2.46 -17.65
C HIS A 74 -6.19 2.62 -17.20
N PRO A 75 -5.21 2.43 -18.11
CA PRO A 75 -3.80 2.46 -17.77
C PRO A 75 -3.38 3.84 -17.23
N GLY A 76 -2.67 3.82 -16.09
CA GLY A 76 -2.18 5.03 -15.42
C GLY A 76 -3.25 5.83 -14.68
N CYS A 77 -4.52 5.38 -14.68
CA CYS A 77 -5.57 6.01 -13.88
C CYS A 77 -5.59 5.45 -12.47
N LYS A 78 -5.73 6.32 -11.46
CA LYS A 78 -5.83 5.90 -10.06
C LYS A 78 -6.96 4.89 -9.91
N ARG A 79 -6.66 3.74 -9.29
CA ARG A 79 -7.63 2.77 -8.76
C ARG A 79 -7.16 2.28 -7.40
N GLU A 80 -8.00 2.43 -6.39
CA GLU A 80 -7.67 2.10 -5.02
C GLU A 80 -8.89 1.57 -4.27
N VAL A 81 -8.71 0.47 -3.55
CA VAL A 81 -9.71 -0.06 -2.62
C VAL A 81 -9.21 0.13 -1.19
N ARG A 82 -10.05 0.68 -0.33
CA ARG A 82 -9.79 0.87 1.11
C ARG A 82 -10.83 0.16 1.94
N VAL A 83 -10.40 -0.48 3.02
CA VAL A 83 -11.26 -1.21 3.96
C VAL A 83 -11.04 -0.67 5.36
N GLU A 84 -12.14 -0.26 5.99
CA GLU A 84 -12.16 0.21 7.37
C GLU A 84 -13.22 -0.62 8.13
N GLY A 85 -12.78 -1.73 8.73
CA GLY A 85 -13.68 -2.71 9.34
C GLY A 85 -14.58 -3.35 8.29
N MET A 86 -15.90 -3.09 8.35
CA MET A 86 -16.87 -3.58 7.36
C MET A 86 -17.18 -2.57 6.25
N LYS A 87 -16.59 -1.37 6.29
CA LYS A 87 -16.81 -0.35 5.26
C LYS A 87 -15.77 -0.51 4.17
N VAL A 88 -16.21 -0.55 2.91
CA VAL A 88 -15.35 -0.57 1.73
C VAL A 88 -15.56 0.73 0.98
N THR A 89 -14.46 1.35 0.59
CA THR A 89 -14.44 2.55 -0.25
C THR A 89 -13.58 2.24 -1.47
N ILE A 90 -14.11 2.50 -2.66
CA ILE A 90 -13.38 2.41 -3.92
C ILE A 90 -13.20 3.83 -4.43
N GLU A 91 -11.96 4.23 -4.63
CA GLU A 91 -11.58 5.51 -5.21
C GLU A 91 -10.93 5.28 -6.57
N ALA A 92 -11.37 6.03 -7.57
CA ALA A 92 -10.89 5.87 -8.92
C ALA A 92 -10.91 7.19 -9.69
N ALA A 93 -10.17 7.22 -10.80
CA ALA A 93 -10.20 8.32 -11.75
C ALA A 93 -10.42 7.81 -13.16
N GLU A 94 -11.09 8.61 -13.98
CA GLU A 94 -11.23 8.38 -15.42
C GLU A 94 -10.66 9.56 -16.19
N GLY A 95 -9.75 9.31 -17.11
CA GLY A 95 -9.29 10.29 -18.09
C GLY A 95 -9.64 9.85 -19.51
N LYS A 96 -9.62 10.81 -20.45
CA LYS A 96 -9.82 10.56 -21.88
C LYS A 96 -8.76 11.33 -22.67
N PRO A 97 -7.90 10.68 -23.47
CA PRO A 97 -7.80 9.22 -23.75
C PRO A 97 -7.23 8.33 -22.63
N GLY A 98 -6.65 8.87 -21.56
CA GLY A 98 -6.08 8.14 -20.42
C GLY A 98 -5.76 9.06 -19.24
N CYS A 99 -4.88 8.65 -18.32
CA CYS A 99 -4.47 9.46 -17.16
C CYS A 99 -2.96 9.77 -17.18
N GLY A 100 -2.53 10.80 -16.44
CA GLY A 100 -1.11 11.11 -16.23
C GLY A 100 -0.38 12.02 -17.24
N ASN A 101 -0.96 12.32 -18.42
CA ASN A 101 -0.34 13.20 -19.43
C ASN A 101 -0.82 14.67 -19.38
N GLY A 102 -1.23 15.15 -18.20
CA GLY A 102 -1.89 16.45 -18.06
C GLY A 102 -3.33 16.48 -18.62
N GLU A 103 -3.88 15.30 -18.90
CA GLU A 103 -5.25 15.11 -19.34
C GLU A 103 -6.23 15.40 -18.20
N LYS A 104 -7.47 15.78 -18.55
CA LYS A 104 -8.50 16.03 -17.55
C LYS A 104 -8.98 14.70 -16.96
N GLU A 105 -8.66 14.49 -15.69
CA GLU A 105 -9.16 13.35 -14.92
C GLU A 105 -10.47 13.72 -14.21
N ARG A 106 -11.43 12.79 -14.23
CA ARG A 106 -12.67 12.84 -13.45
C ARG A 106 -12.57 11.84 -12.29
N PRO A 107 -12.25 12.29 -11.08
CA PRO A 107 -12.22 11.40 -9.92
C PRO A 107 -13.66 11.03 -9.51
N TRP A 108 -13.83 9.79 -9.04
CA TRP A 108 -15.06 9.31 -8.43
C TRP A 108 -14.75 8.42 -7.23
N SER A 109 -15.73 8.31 -6.33
CA SER A 109 -15.64 7.45 -5.16
C SER A 109 -17.00 6.83 -4.85
N VAL A 110 -16.99 5.55 -4.51
CA VAL A 110 -18.17 4.81 -4.06
C VAL A 110 -17.83 4.10 -2.75
N SER A 111 -18.77 4.09 -1.82
CA SER A 111 -18.63 3.37 -0.56
C SER A 111 -19.78 2.40 -0.34
N GLY A 112 -19.48 1.27 0.28
CA GLY A 112 -20.44 0.24 0.65
C GLY A 112 -20.09 -0.40 1.99
N LYS A 113 -20.98 -1.26 2.48
CA LYS A 113 -20.75 -2.08 3.66
C LYS A 113 -20.76 -3.55 3.27
N LEU A 114 -19.69 -4.26 3.64
CA LEU A 114 -19.64 -5.71 3.49
C LEU A 114 -20.64 -6.34 4.44
N SER A 115 -21.44 -7.28 3.96
CA SER A 115 -22.28 -8.11 4.80
C SER A 115 -22.35 -9.50 4.20
N LEU A 116 -22.38 -10.53 5.06
CA LEU A 116 -22.53 -11.91 4.60
C LEU A 116 -23.88 -12.12 3.89
N ALA A 117 -24.92 -11.40 4.32
CA ALA A 117 -26.21 -11.39 3.64
C ALA A 117 -26.08 -10.96 2.18
N ALA A 118 -25.36 -9.86 1.91
CA ALA A 118 -25.15 -9.37 0.55
C ALA A 118 -24.36 -10.34 -0.35
N TYR A 119 -23.58 -11.26 0.21
CA TYR A 119 -22.87 -12.28 -0.58
C TYR A 119 -23.80 -13.40 -1.05
N ASN A 120 -24.80 -13.77 -0.24
CA ASN A 120 -25.73 -14.86 -0.59
C ASN A 120 -26.81 -14.45 -1.58
N ASP A 121 -27.03 -13.14 -1.75
CA ASP A 121 -28.03 -12.58 -2.67
C ASP A 121 -27.45 -12.20 -4.06
N ALA A 122 -26.12 -12.33 -4.25
CA ALA A 122 -25.39 -11.98 -5.47
C ALA A 122 -25.17 -13.21 -6.38
#